data_AF-A0AA49GMN9-F1
#
_entry.id   AF-A0AA49GMN9-F1
#
_cell.length_a   1.000
_cell.length_b   1.000
_cell.length_c   1.000
_cell.angle_alpha   90.00
_cell.angle_beta   90.00
_cell.angle_gamma   90.00
#
_symmetry.space_group_name_H-M   'P 1'
#
loop_
_entity.id
_entity.type
_entity.pdbx_description
1 polymer ?
#
loop_
_entity_poly.entity_id
_entity_poly.type
_entity_poly.pdbx_seq_one_letter_code
_entity_poly.pdbx_strand_id
1 'polypeptide(L)'
;MTPNLSYPFFHQRESLEKFIQQTHSLKNCTIQQIDFHDHTLVWDDIIIENTTFLGCTFRVEDRSRLLDRGAIIFPRVTHLPYQPYRSSLYSWQELMEGYHPDHDQSNDLAIYQYFSQYKFNPPVNEALYQRIHDHAIDHALRNFLQYQPDGLTQQRCVGFMGGHSTLRTDHYYTKVAQTARLIAEDGYTVVSGGGPGIMEAANLGAYFAHQPEAALQEAITILSEAPHYQDYGFITQAQQVLEKFPEGHISLAIPTWFYGHEPSNLFATHIAKYFSNSIREDTLLAICLYGVVFAPGSAGTVQEIFMDAAQNHYGSFNYYSPMIFLGEEWYDIESMIYPLVRKLSYGKEYHDLLFLSDDPKRIAQFIENHQPVPNVIHPS
;
A
#
# COMPACT_ATOMS: atom_id res chain seq x y z
N MET A 1 -22.98 23.86 8.00
CA MET A 1 -23.25 22.43 8.24
C MET A 1 -23.48 21.77 6.90
N THR A 2 -22.43 21.34 6.24
CA THR A 2 -22.54 20.40 5.11
C THR A 2 -23.10 19.09 5.68
N PRO A 3 -24.16 18.51 5.11
CA PRO A 3 -24.58 17.18 5.53
C PRO A 3 -23.42 16.23 5.26
N ASN A 4 -22.98 15.51 6.28
CA ASN A 4 -22.04 14.42 6.12
C ASN A 4 -22.78 13.35 5.30
N LEU A 5 -22.67 13.42 3.96
CA LEU A 5 -23.23 12.43 3.05
C LEU A 5 -22.34 11.18 3.11
N SER A 6 -22.31 10.54 4.28
CA SER A 6 -21.83 9.19 4.43
C SER A 6 -22.91 8.27 3.86
N TYR A 7 -22.68 7.79 2.64
CA TYR A 7 -23.44 6.69 2.05
C TYR A 7 -22.97 5.41 2.76
N PRO A 8 -23.84 4.65 3.46
CA PRO A 8 -23.43 3.41 4.13
C PRO A 8 -22.82 2.42 3.12
N PHE A 9 -21.67 1.86 3.48
CA PHE A 9 -20.94 0.90 2.66
C PHE A 9 -20.86 -0.46 3.36
N PHE A 10 -21.20 -1.53 2.63
CA PHE A 10 -21.22 -2.88 3.16
C PHE A 10 -20.45 -3.84 2.25
N HIS A 11 -19.47 -4.53 2.82
CA HIS A 11 -18.73 -5.63 2.18
C HIS A 11 -18.81 -6.93 3.00
N GLN A 12 -19.46 -6.87 4.17
CA GLN A 12 -19.70 -8.01 5.04
C GLN A 12 -21.20 -8.24 5.16
N ARG A 13 -21.59 -9.52 5.11
CA ARG A 13 -22.99 -9.92 5.15
C ARG A 13 -23.66 -9.59 6.48
N GLU A 14 -22.99 -9.88 7.58
CA GLU A 14 -23.53 -9.70 8.92
C GLU A 14 -23.89 -8.24 9.21
N SER A 15 -23.00 -7.29 8.85
CA SER A 15 -23.24 -5.87 9.06
C SER A 15 -24.36 -5.33 8.17
N LEU A 16 -24.46 -5.82 6.94
CA LEU A 16 -25.57 -5.51 6.03
C LEU A 16 -26.91 -6.01 6.59
N GLU A 17 -26.98 -7.27 7.00
CA GLU A 17 -28.21 -7.88 7.53
C GLU A 17 -28.69 -7.15 8.79
N LYS A 18 -27.77 -6.83 9.70
CA LYS A 18 -28.07 -6.03 10.89
C LYS A 18 -28.63 -4.65 10.52
N PHE A 19 -28.06 -3.99 9.51
CA PHE A 19 -28.54 -2.69 9.05
C PHE A 19 -29.93 -2.78 8.42
N ILE A 20 -30.19 -3.80 7.59
CA ILE A 20 -31.50 -4.05 6.98
C ILE A 20 -32.55 -4.32 8.06
N GLN A 21 -32.23 -5.15 9.07
CA GLN A 21 -33.14 -5.44 10.18
C GLN A 21 -33.51 -4.20 10.99
N GLN A 22 -32.61 -3.22 11.10
CA GLN A 22 -32.83 -2.00 11.87
C GLN A 22 -33.59 -0.92 11.09
N THR A 23 -33.37 -0.84 9.78
CA THR A 23 -33.81 0.30 8.96
C THR A 23 -34.88 -0.05 7.93
N HIS A 24 -35.02 -1.34 7.59
CA HIS A 24 -35.81 -1.82 6.46
C HIS A 24 -35.51 -1.06 5.15
N SER A 25 -34.27 -0.59 4.99
CA SER A 25 -33.87 0.30 3.91
C SER A 25 -32.43 0.06 3.48
N LEU A 26 -32.19 0.17 2.18
CA LEU A 26 -30.87 0.29 1.56
C LEU A 26 -30.75 1.61 0.78
N LYS A 27 -31.54 2.62 1.18
CA LYS A 27 -31.45 3.95 0.58
C LYS A 27 -30.03 4.49 0.72
N ASN A 28 -29.46 5.00 -0.36
CA ASN A 28 -28.12 5.60 -0.36
C ASN A 28 -27.02 4.62 0.12
N CYS A 29 -27.16 3.33 -0.15
CA CYS A 29 -26.18 2.32 0.27
C CYS A 29 -25.34 1.81 -0.91
N THR A 30 -24.09 1.47 -0.64
CA THR A 30 -23.21 0.73 -1.55
C THR A 30 -22.90 -0.64 -0.94
N ILE A 31 -23.13 -1.69 -1.70
CA ILE A 31 -22.88 -3.08 -1.30
C ILE A 31 -21.87 -3.70 -2.26
N GLN A 32 -20.82 -4.35 -1.75
CA GLN A 32 -19.71 -4.88 -2.54
C GLN A 32 -19.47 -6.37 -2.24
N GLN A 33 -19.37 -7.18 -3.30
CA GLN A 33 -19.01 -8.60 -3.27
C GLN A 33 -19.82 -9.52 -2.33
N ILE A 34 -21.09 -9.22 -2.09
CA ILE A 34 -21.97 -10.10 -1.30
C ILE A 34 -22.76 -11.05 -2.20
N ASP A 35 -22.87 -12.31 -1.78
CA ASP A 35 -23.69 -13.33 -2.43
C ASP A 35 -25.08 -13.45 -1.78
N PHE A 36 -26.13 -13.22 -2.58
CA PHE A 36 -27.53 -13.20 -2.17
C PHE A 36 -28.34 -14.44 -2.63
N HIS A 37 -27.69 -15.56 -2.96
CA HIS A 37 -28.39 -16.74 -3.48
C HIS A 37 -29.19 -17.57 -2.45
N ASP A 38 -29.15 -17.29 -1.15
CA ASP A 38 -29.55 -18.22 -0.07
C ASP A 38 -30.91 -17.96 0.62
N HIS A 39 -31.85 -17.22 -0.01
CA HIS A 39 -33.26 -17.01 0.42
C HIS A 39 -33.46 -16.20 1.72
N THR A 40 -32.40 -15.62 2.27
CA THR A 40 -32.46 -14.94 3.57
C THR A 40 -33.12 -13.55 3.52
N LEU A 41 -33.11 -12.87 2.37
CA LEU A 41 -33.65 -11.52 2.22
C LEU A 41 -34.93 -11.49 1.39
N VAL A 42 -35.97 -10.86 1.95
CA VAL A 42 -37.22 -10.57 1.27
C VAL A 42 -37.15 -9.14 0.72
N TRP A 43 -36.79 -9.01 -0.55
CA TRP A 43 -36.55 -7.69 -1.16
C TRP A 43 -37.80 -6.78 -1.17
N ASP A 44 -39.02 -7.35 -1.19
CA ASP A 44 -40.29 -6.60 -1.09
C ASP A 44 -40.28 -5.57 0.05
N ASP A 45 -39.76 -5.99 1.20
CA ASP A 45 -39.88 -5.26 2.46
C ASP A 45 -38.74 -4.25 2.67
N ILE A 46 -37.82 -4.14 1.72
CA ILE A 46 -36.62 -3.31 1.81
C ILE A 46 -36.77 -2.14 0.86
N ILE A 47 -36.62 -0.91 1.36
CA ILE A 47 -36.58 0.30 0.53
C ILE A 47 -35.29 0.31 -0.31
N ILE A 48 -35.42 0.37 -1.63
CA ILE A 48 -34.31 0.48 -2.57
C ILE A 48 -34.41 1.85 -3.25
N GLU A 49 -33.40 2.69 -3.05
CA GLU A 49 -33.33 4.03 -3.64
C GLU A 49 -31.87 4.48 -3.65
N ASN A 50 -31.31 4.79 -4.83
CA ASN A 50 -29.90 5.14 -4.97
C ASN A 50 -28.96 4.10 -4.31
N THR A 51 -29.30 2.82 -4.49
CA THR A 51 -28.55 1.67 -3.96
C THR A 51 -27.65 1.12 -5.05
N THR A 52 -26.35 1.00 -4.77
CA THR A 52 -25.36 0.46 -5.70
C THR A 52 -24.86 -0.90 -5.25
N PHE A 53 -24.88 -1.88 -6.14
CA PHE A 53 -24.33 -3.21 -5.93
C PHE A 53 -23.11 -3.43 -6.83
N LEU A 54 -21.94 -3.66 -6.24
CA LEU A 54 -20.65 -3.83 -6.89
C LEU A 54 -20.23 -5.30 -6.85
N GLY A 55 -20.30 -5.99 -7.98
CA GLY A 55 -19.85 -7.38 -8.09
C GLY A 55 -20.64 -8.38 -7.23
N CYS A 56 -21.82 -8.00 -6.73
CA CYS A 56 -22.70 -8.86 -5.96
C CYS A 56 -23.39 -9.91 -6.85
N THR A 57 -23.74 -11.04 -6.27
CA THR A 57 -24.43 -12.14 -6.97
C THR A 57 -25.84 -12.33 -6.42
N PHE A 58 -26.78 -12.63 -7.32
CA PHE A 58 -28.22 -12.69 -7.02
C PHE A 58 -28.85 -13.83 -7.81
N ARG A 59 -30.03 -14.26 -7.36
CA ARG A 59 -30.95 -14.96 -8.27
C ARG A 59 -31.38 -14.06 -9.41
N VAL A 60 -31.71 -14.69 -10.54
CA VAL A 60 -32.16 -13.98 -11.74
C VAL A 60 -33.40 -13.12 -11.45
N GLU A 61 -34.36 -13.66 -10.70
CA GLU A 61 -35.61 -12.98 -10.33
C GLU A 61 -35.34 -11.75 -9.45
N ASP A 62 -34.53 -11.91 -8.40
CA ASP A 62 -34.15 -10.83 -7.49
C ASP A 62 -33.39 -9.72 -8.22
N ARG A 63 -32.49 -10.09 -9.14
CA ARG A 63 -31.73 -9.12 -9.94
C ARG A 63 -32.64 -8.25 -10.81
N SER A 64 -33.56 -8.88 -11.55
CA SER A 64 -34.51 -8.15 -12.41
C SER A 64 -35.33 -7.16 -11.58
N ARG A 65 -35.84 -7.66 -10.46
CA ARG A 65 -36.65 -6.89 -9.53
C ARG A 65 -35.91 -5.70 -8.92
N LEU A 66 -34.64 -5.87 -8.52
CA LEU A 66 -33.83 -4.79 -7.97
C LEU A 66 -33.58 -3.69 -9.01
N LEU A 67 -33.34 -4.06 -10.27
CA LEU A 67 -33.18 -3.10 -11.38
C LEU A 67 -34.47 -2.32 -11.63
N ASP A 68 -35.63 -2.97 -11.63
CA ASP A 68 -36.94 -2.32 -11.79
C ASP A 68 -37.22 -1.30 -10.67
N ARG A 69 -36.57 -1.47 -9.52
CA ARG A 69 -36.66 -0.57 -8.35
C ARG A 69 -35.56 0.49 -8.31
N GLY A 70 -34.79 0.65 -9.40
CA GLY A 70 -33.78 1.70 -9.52
C GLY A 70 -32.45 1.40 -8.85
N ALA A 71 -32.15 0.14 -8.51
CA ALA A 71 -30.82 -0.25 -8.08
C ALA A 71 -29.81 -0.15 -9.23
N ILE A 72 -28.59 0.27 -8.91
CA ILE A 72 -27.47 0.26 -9.85
C ILE A 72 -26.68 -1.02 -9.60
N ILE A 73 -26.64 -1.93 -10.57
CA ILE A 73 -25.96 -3.23 -10.40
C ILE A 73 -24.80 -3.35 -11.39
N PHE A 74 -23.58 -3.36 -10.86
CA PHE A 74 -22.37 -3.73 -11.59
C PHE A 74 -22.15 -5.24 -11.49
N PRO A 75 -22.15 -5.96 -12.62
CA PRO A 75 -22.09 -7.42 -12.61
C PRO A 75 -20.73 -7.93 -12.12
N ARG A 76 -20.74 -9.11 -11.50
CA ARG A 76 -19.51 -9.85 -11.19
C ARG A 76 -18.77 -10.20 -12.48
N VAL A 77 -17.46 -10.00 -12.47
CA VAL A 77 -16.57 -10.33 -13.58
C VAL A 77 -15.77 -11.57 -13.20
N THR A 78 -15.84 -12.63 -14.02
CA THR A 78 -15.24 -13.95 -13.72
C THR A 78 -14.19 -14.39 -14.74
N HIS A 79 -14.00 -13.65 -15.83
CA HIS A 79 -13.07 -14.01 -16.91
C HIS A 79 -11.69 -13.32 -16.77
N LEU A 80 -11.53 -12.45 -15.77
CA LEU A 80 -10.28 -11.76 -15.48
C LEU A 80 -9.43 -12.57 -14.49
N PRO A 81 -8.09 -12.48 -14.58
CA PRO A 81 -7.21 -13.14 -13.61
C PRO A 81 -7.11 -12.39 -12.27
N TYR A 82 -7.74 -11.21 -12.16
CA TYR A 82 -7.84 -10.43 -10.94
C TYR A 82 -9.31 -10.16 -10.60
N GLN A 83 -9.57 -9.73 -9.36
CA GLN A 83 -10.91 -9.39 -8.89
C GLN A 83 -11.11 -7.87 -8.84
N PRO A 84 -11.83 -7.25 -9.81
CA PRO A 84 -11.97 -5.79 -9.85
C PRO A 84 -12.67 -5.21 -8.61
N TYR A 85 -13.64 -5.94 -8.06
CA TYR A 85 -14.46 -5.47 -6.94
C TYR A 85 -13.95 -5.97 -5.59
N ARG A 86 -12.65 -6.28 -5.42
CA ARG A 86 -12.16 -6.84 -4.16
C ARG A 86 -12.36 -5.90 -2.96
N SER A 87 -12.57 -6.45 -1.77
CA SER A 87 -12.84 -5.66 -0.55
C SER A 87 -11.65 -5.55 0.41
N SER A 88 -10.56 -6.27 0.13
CA SER A 88 -9.35 -6.32 0.95
C SER A 88 -8.10 -5.98 0.13
N LEU A 89 -7.01 -5.67 0.85
CA LEU A 89 -5.67 -5.62 0.27
C LEU A 89 -5.20 -7.05 -0.07
N TYR A 90 -4.19 -7.16 -0.94
CA TYR A 90 -3.56 -8.44 -1.25
C TYR A 90 -2.70 -8.90 -0.07
N SER A 91 -2.58 -10.21 0.10
CA SER A 91 -1.49 -10.81 0.86
C SER A 91 -0.46 -11.40 -0.10
N TRP A 92 0.77 -11.63 0.36
CA TRP A 92 1.77 -12.29 -0.47
C TRP A 92 1.35 -13.73 -0.80
N GLN A 93 0.64 -14.42 0.10
CA GLN A 93 0.17 -15.79 -0.14
C GLN A 93 -0.82 -15.85 -1.30
N GLU A 94 -1.75 -14.89 -1.39
CA GLU A 94 -2.70 -14.78 -2.50
C GLU A 94 -1.98 -14.54 -3.82
N LEU A 95 -1.01 -13.62 -3.84
CA LEU A 95 -0.25 -13.28 -5.04
C LEU A 95 0.68 -14.42 -5.49
N MET A 96 1.26 -15.16 -4.54
CA MET A 96 2.21 -16.24 -4.80
C MET A 96 1.57 -17.64 -4.90
N GLU A 97 0.24 -17.74 -4.83
CA GLU A 97 -0.46 -19.00 -5.08
C GLU A 97 -0.12 -19.52 -6.48
N GLY A 98 0.36 -20.78 -6.55
CA GLY A 98 0.84 -21.37 -7.81
C GLY A 98 2.31 -21.11 -8.14
N TYR A 99 3.05 -20.37 -7.32
CA TYR A 99 4.48 -20.15 -7.53
C TYR A 99 5.32 -21.45 -7.45
N HIS A 100 6.26 -21.59 -8.38
CA HIS A 100 7.32 -22.59 -8.34
C HIS A 100 8.62 -21.98 -8.91
N PRO A 101 9.80 -22.23 -8.33
CA PRO A 101 11.05 -21.58 -8.75
C PRO A 101 11.44 -21.86 -10.21
N ASP A 102 11.13 -23.06 -10.72
CA ASP A 102 11.46 -23.43 -12.10
C ASP A 102 10.38 -23.02 -13.13
N HIS A 103 9.13 -22.89 -12.67
CA HIS A 103 7.96 -22.71 -13.52
C HIS A 103 6.94 -21.83 -12.78
N ASP A 104 7.19 -20.53 -12.75
CA ASP A 104 6.32 -19.58 -12.08
C ASP A 104 4.93 -19.55 -12.74
N GLN A 105 3.91 -19.95 -11.99
CA GLN A 105 2.49 -19.87 -12.35
C GLN A 105 1.71 -19.09 -11.29
N SER A 106 2.40 -18.19 -10.58
CA SER A 106 1.80 -17.37 -9.54
C SER A 106 0.64 -16.53 -10.08
N ASN A 107 -0.35 -16.30 -9.22
CA ASN A 107 -1.43 -15.36 -9.51
C ASN A 107 -0.87 -13.98 -9.89
N ASP A 108 0.21 -13.53 -9.24
CA ASP A 108 0.85 -12.25 -9.53
C ASP A 108 1.39 -12.18 -10.97
N LEU A 109 2.11 -13.22 -11.39
CA LEU A 109 2.62 -13.31 -12.76
C LEU A 109 1.47 -13.39 -13.78
N ALA A 110 0.41 -14.15 -13.47
CA ALA A 110 -0.75 -14.29 -14.35
C ALA A 110 -1.45 -12.93 -14.57
N ILE A 111 -1.63 -12.14 -13.52
CA ILE A 111 -2.20 -10.79 -13.60
C ILE A 111 -1.27 -9.87 -14.39
N TYR A 112 0.03 -9.89 -14.12
CA TYR A 112 1.01 -9.10 -14.85
C TYR A 112 1.02 -9.42 -16.36
N GLN A 113 1.04 -10.70 -16.72
CA GLN A 113 1.03 -11.16 -18.12
C GLN A 113 -0.24 -10.72 -18.84
N TYR A 114 -1.39 -10.79 -18.17
CA TYR A 114 -2.66 -10.30 -18.71
C TYR A 114 -2.64 -8.78 -18.91
N PHE A 115 -2.26 -8.03 -17.89
CA PHE A 115 -2.15 -6.57 -17.96
C PHE A 115 -1.18 -6.11 -19.04
N SER A 116 -0.04 -6.79 -19.20
CA SER A 116 0.99 -6.45 -20.17
C SER A 116 0.50 -6.49 -21.62
N GLN A 117 -0.51 -7.31 -21.93
CA GLN A 117 -1.13 -7.37 -23.27
C GLN A 117 -1.87 -6.06 -23.61
N TYR A 118 -2.36 -5.35 -22.60
CA TYR A 118 -3.26 -4.20 -22.73
C TYR A 118 -2.69 -2.90 -22.15
N LYS A 119 -1.50 -2.93 -21.54
CA LYS A 119 -0.88 -1.86 -20.76
C LYS A 119 -1.01 -0.45 -21.36
N PHE A 120 -0.76 -0.30 -22.67
CA PHE A 120 -0.73 1.02 -23.31
C PHE A 120 -2.04 1.41 -24.00
N ASN A 121 -2.87 0.43 -24.38
CA ASN A 121 -4.12 0.68 -25.09
C ASN A 121 -5.17 -0.39 -24.74
N PRO A 122 -5.69 -0.39 -23.50
CA PRO A 122 -6.68 -1.37 -23.08
C PRO A 122 -8.02 -1.13 -23.80
N PRO A 123 -8.74 -2.19 -24.19
CA PRO A 123 -10.15 -2.07 -24.57
C PRO A 123 -10.94 -1.35 -23.49
N VAL A 124 -12.01 -0.63 -23.87
CA VAL A 124 -12.81 0.19 -22.94
C VAL A 124 -13.21 -0.56 -21.67
N ASN A 125 -13.68 -1.80 -21.81
CA ASN A 125 -14.09 -2.62 -20.66
C ASN A 125 -12.90 -2.97 -19.75
N GLU A 126 -11.75 -3.29 -20.31
CA GLU A 126 -10.55 -3.59 -19.54
C GLU A 126 -10.05 -2.35 -18.80
N ALA A 127 -10.04 -1.19 -19.47
CA ALA A 127 -9.71 0.08 -18.84
C ALA A 127 -10.63 0.39 -17.65
N LEU A 128 -11.94 0.13 -17.80
CA LEU A 128 -12.93 0.28 -16.73
C LEU A 128 -12.66 -0.70 -15.58
N TYR A 129 -12.37 -1.98 -15.86
CA TYR A 129 -12.09 -2.96 -14.82
C TYR A 129 -10.82 -2.66 -14.03
N GLN A 130 -9.75 -2.20 -14.70
CA GLN A 130 -8.53 -1.74 -14.01
C GLN A 130 -8.80 -0.54 -13.09
N ARG A 131 -9.66 0.41 -13.52
CA ARG A 131 -10.03 1.56 -12.67
C ARG A 131 -10.93 1.17 -11.50
N ILE A 132 -11.86 0.24 -11.72
CA ILE A 132 -12.68 -0.32 -10.65
C ILE A 132 -11.79 -1.06 -9.64
N HIS A 133 -10.80 -1.82 -10.11
CA HIS A 133 -9.80 -2.47 -9.27
C HIS A 133 -8.99 -1.46 -8.45
N ASP A 134 -8.38 -0.46 -9.09
CA ASP A 134 -7.58 0.54 -8.39
C ASP A 134 -8.43 1.29 -7.34
N HIS A 135 -9.69 1.60 -7.67
CA HIS A 135 -10.65 2.19 -6.72
C HIS A 135 -10.97 1.26 -5.52
N ALA A 136 -11.12 -0.03 -5.78
CA ALA A 136 -11.33 -1.03 -4.74
C ALA A 136 -10.11 -1.15 -3.81
N ILE A 137 -8.88 -1.06 -4.36
CA ILE A 137 -7.64 -0.98 -3.58
C ILE A 137 -7.60 0.29 -2.73
N ASP A 138 -7.96 1.46 -3.29
CA ASP A 138 -8.03 2.71 -2.51
C ASP A 138 -8.98 2.59 -1.31
N HIS A 139 -10.14 1.96 -1.51
CA HIS A 139 -11.11 1.75 -0.45
C HIS A 139 -10.57 0.81 0.63
N ALA A 140 -9.99 -0.33 0.24
CA ALA A 140 -9.36 -1.26 1.17
C ALA A 140 -8.18 -0.62 1.92
N LEU A 141 -7.38 0.21 1.24
CA LEU A 141 -6.28 0.95 1.84
C LEU A 141 -6.78 1.97 2.87
N ARG A 142 -7.84 2.73 2.58
CA ARG A 142 -8.45 3.65 3.55
C ARG A 142 -8.97 2.93 4.80
N ASN A 143 -9.55 1.74 4.63
CA ASN A 143 -9.99 0.92 5.76
C ASN A 143 -8.82 0.43 6.61
N PHE A 144 -7.68 0.10 5.98
CA PHE A 144 -6.46 -0.26 6.68
C PHE A 144 -5.87 0.93 7.45
N LEU A 145 -5.80 2.10 6.81
CA LEU A 145 -5.19 3.31 7.37
C LEU A 145 -6.01 3.94 8.50
N GLN A 146 -7.34 3.85 8.42
CA GLN A 146 -8.30 4.42 9.39
C GLN A 146 -8.08 5.93 9.58
N TYR A 147 -8.49 6.70 8.58
CA TYR A 147 -8.40 8.16 8.60
C TYR A 147 -9.20 8.78 9.75
N GLN A 148 -8.61 9.80 10.36
CA GLN A 148 -9.17 10.62 11.41
C GLN A 148 -9.74 11.93 10.84
N PRO A 149 -10.63 12.64 11.57
CA PRO A 149 -11.25 13.87 11.07
C PRO A 149 -10.28 15.01 10.74
N ASP A 150 -9.07 14.97 11.28
CA ASP A 150 -7.99 15.94 11.04
C ASP A 150 -7.12 15.59 9.81
N GLY A 151 -7.44 14.49 9.11
CA GLY A 151 -6.72 14.03 7.94
C GLY A 151 -5.54 13.09 8.23
N LEU A 152 -5.15 12.91 9.49
CA LEU A 152 -4.16 11.90 9.88
C LEU A 152 -4.78 10.50 9.85
N THR A 153 -3.95 9.48 9.96
CA THR A 153 -4.34 8.07 9.97
C THR A 153 -4.00 7.44 11.31
N GLN A 154 -4.82 6.48 11.76
CA GLN A 154 -4.48 5.69 12.94
C GLN A 154 -3.20 4.87 12.73
N GLN A 155 -3.01 4.35 11.52
CA GLN A 155 -1.73 3.79 11.10
C GLN A 155 -0.74 4.93 10.92
N ARG A 156 0.29 5.01 11.77
CA ARG A 156 1.27 6.10 11.73
C ARG A 156 2.33 5.77 10.68
N CYS A 157 2.05 6.08 9.42
CA CYS A 157 2.84 5.59 8.30
C CYS A 157 4.18 6.31 8.13
N VAL A 158 5.25 5.52 8.06
CA VAL A 158 6.60 5.97 7.67
C VAL A 158 6.99 5.25 6.39
N GLY A 159 7.30 6.02 5.35
CA GLY A 159 7.66 5.51 4.03
C GLY A 159 9.14 5.16 3.91
N PHE A 160 9.47 4.13 3.16
CA PHE A 160 10.84 3.75 2.82
C PHE A 160 11.01 3.67 1.31
N MET A 161 11.91 4.50 0.80
CA MET A 161 12.24 4.64 -0.61
C MET A 161 13.70 4.30 -0.86
N GLY A 162 14.01 3.70 -2.01
CA GLY A 162 15.39 3.42 -2.41
C GLY A 162 15.50 2.45 -3.57
N GLY A 163 16.73 2.04 -3.86
CA GLY A 163 17.04 1.20 -5.01
C GLY A 163 16.34 -0.17 -4.99
N HIS A 164 15.59 -0.47 -6.04
CA HIS A 164 15.03 -1.82 -6.28
C HIS A 164 16.13 -2.86 -6.60
N SER A 165 17.27 -2.41 -7.15
CA SER A 165 18.40 -3.29 -7.50
C SER A 165 19.42 -3.46 -6.37
N THR A 166 19.20 -2.87 -5.19
CA THR A 166 20.10 -3.03 -4.04
C THR A 166 20.17 -4.49 -3.64
N LEU A 167 21.39 -5.02 -3.50
CA LEU A 167 21.61 -6.42 -3.14
C LEU A 167 21.25 -6.66 -1.67
N ARG A 168 20.77 -7.86 -1.33
CA ARG A 168 20.58 -8.29 0.07
C ARG A 168 21.90 -8.33 0.86
N THR A 169 23.03 -8.38 0.17
CA THR A 169 24.39 -8.30 0.75
C THR A 169 24.91 -6.87 0.91
N ASP A 170 24.17 -5.87 0.41
CA ASP A 170 24.55 -4.47 0.52
C ASP A 170 24.39 -3.96 1.97
N HIS A 171 25.27 -3.08 2.41
CA HIS A 171 25.18 -2.53 3.76
C HIS A 171 23.93 -1.64 3.93
N TYR A 172 23.45 -0.98 2.87
CA TYR A 172 22.23 -0.18 2.91
C TYR A 172 20.99 -1.05 3.10
N TYR A 173 20.98 -2.28 2.56
CA TYR A 173 19.93 -3.25 2.82
C TYR A 173 19.83 -3.54 4.33
N THR A 174 20.98 -3.83 4.96
CA THR A 174 21.02 -4.11 6.41
C THR A 174 20.60 -2.89 7.23
N LYS A 175 21.14 -1.70 6.92
CA LYS A 175 20.79 -0.46 7.63
C LYS A 175 19.31 -0.13 7.51
N VAL A 176 18.71 -0.30 6.34
CA VAL A 176 17.27 -0.08 6.14
C VAL A 176 16.45 -1.08 6.95
N ALA A 177 16.80 -2.36 6.92
CA ALA A 177 16.09 -3.37 7.70
C ALA A 177 16.18 -3.08 9.21
N GLN A 178 17.34 -2.68 9.71
CA GLN A 178 17.50 -2.26 11.11
C GLN A 178 16.67 -1.01 11.44
N THR A 179 16.67 -0.03 10.55
CA THR A 179 15.92 1.24 10.72
C THR A 179 14.42 0.98 10.74
N ALA A 180 13.90 0.22 9.77
CA ALA A 180 12.49 -0.14 9.69
C ALA A 180 12.03 -1.00 10.88
N ARG A 181 12.90 -1.88 11.41
CA ARG A 181 12.61 -2.64 12.62
C ARG A 181 12.37 -1.72 13.82
N LEU A 182 13.29 -0.78 14.07
CA LEU A 182 13.18 0.16 15.19
C LEU A 182 11.93 1.05 15.05
N ILE A 183 11.66 1.55 13.85
CA ILE A 183 10.47 2.37 13.58
C ILE A 183 9.18 1.57 13.80
N ALA A 184 9.12 0.31 13.35
CA ALA A 184 7.96 -0.54 13.61
C ALA A 184 7.82 -0.87 15.12
N GLU A 185 8.92 -1.09 15.83
CA GLU A 185 8.94 -1.29 17.29
C GLU A 185 8.38 -0.08 18.06
N ASP A 186 8.58 1.13 17.54
CA ASP A 186 8.06 2.39 18.11
C ASP A 186 6.58 2.66 17.73
N GLY A 187 5.90 1.68 17.12
CA GLY A 187 4.47 1.73 16.81
C GLY A 187 4.11 2.48 15.52
N TYR A 188 5.07 2.67 14.62
CA TYR A 188 4.81 3.19 13.27
C TYR A 188 4.54 2.05 12.29
N THR A 189 3.73 2.35 11.27
CA THR A 189 3.43 1.42 10.18
C THR A 189 4.43 1.65 9.06
N VAL A 190 5.34 0.71 8.86
CA VAL A 190 6.31 0.79 7.74
C VAL A 190 5.58 0.59 6.41
N VAL A 191 5.82 1.51 5.49
CA VAL A 191 5.28 1.50 4.12
C VAL A 191 6.43 1.49 3.12
N SER A 192 6.34 0.65 2.09
CA SER A 192 7.30 0.65 0.98
C SER A 192 6.62 0.54 -0.37
N GLY A 193 7.40 0.67 -1.45
CA GLY A 193 6.95 0.39 -2.82
C GLY A 193 6.74 -1.09 -3.16
N GLY A 194 7.04 -2.01 -2.23
CA GLY A 194 6.72 -3.43 -2.35
C GLY A 194 7.61 -4.27 -3.27
N GLY A 195 8.61 -3.68 -3.94
CA GLY A 195 9.55 -4.41 -4.79
C GLY A 195 10.73 -5.03 -4.02
N PRO A 196 11.77 -5.50 -4.74
CA PRO A 196 13.03 -5.99 -4.16
C PRO A 196 13.93 -4.87 -3.60
N GLY A 197 15.11 -5.24 -3.11
CA GLY A 197 16.13 -4.30 -2.66
C GLY A 197 15.72 -3.54 -1.40
N ILE A 198 15.84 -2.21 -1.41
CA ILE A 198 15.51 -1.37 -0.24
C ILE A 198 14.05 -1.54 0.21
N MET A 199 13.13 -1.71 -0.74
CA MET A 199 11.71 -1.91 -0.42
C MET A 199 11.48 -3.22 0.34
N GLU A 200 12.15 -4.30 -0.08
CA GLU A 200 12.15 -5.58 0.63
C GLU A 200 12.80 -5.44 2.01
N ALA A 201 13.96 -4.76 2.10
CA ALA A 201 14.65 -4.52 3.37
C ALA A 201 13.75 -3.81 4.39
N ALA A 202 12.97 -2.82 3.95
CA ALA A 202 12.05 -2.10 4.81
C ALA A 202 10.93 -3.02 5.35
N ASN A 203 10.26 -3.78 4.48
CA ASN A 203 9.23 -4.72 4.92
C ASN A 203 9.81 -5.86 5.78
N LEU A 204 11.02 -6.35 5.47
CA LEU A 204 11.74 -7.32 6.30
C LEU A 204 12.02 -6.76 7.69
N GLY A 205 12.57 -5.54 7.77
CA GLY A 205 12.82 -4.87 9.04
C GLY A 205 11.56 -4.76 9.89
N ALA A 206 10.48 -4.29 9.27
CA ALA A 206 9.17 -4.20 9.92
C ALA A 206 8.69 -5.58 10.40
N TYR A 207 8.80 -6.62 9.56
CA TYR A 207 8.39 -8.00 9.92
C TYR A 207 9.03 -8.48 11.23
N PHE A 208 10.31 -8.14 11.44
CA PHE A 208 11.07 -8.52 12.63
C PHE A 208 10.93 -7.56 13.82
N ALA A 209 9.97 -6.62 13.80
CA ALA A 209 9.71 -5.77 14.95
C ALA A 209 9.40 -6.60 16.20
N HIS A 210 9.95 -6.20 17.34
CA HIS A 210 9.87 -6.88 18.64
C HIS A 210 10.57 -8.25 18.70
N GLN A 211 11.25 -8.66 17.63
CA GLN A 211 12.14 -9.82 17.64
C GLN A 211 13.59 -9.40 17.96
N PRO A 212 14.41 -10.30 18.56
CA PRO A 212 15.81 -10.02 18.80
C PRO A 212 16.56 -9.63 17.52
N GLU A 213 17.53 -8.72 17.62
CA GLU A 213 18.30 -8.26 16.45
C GLU A 213 19.04 -9.41 15.76
N ALA A 214 19.45 -10.41 16.55
CA ALA A 214 20.05 -11.65 16.03
C ALA A 214 19.12 -12.42 15.08
N ALA A 215 17.79 -12.36 15.27
CA ALA A 215 16.82 -13.02 14.38
C ALA A 215 16.76 -12.31 13.03
N LEU A 216 16.73 -10.98 13.01
CA LEU A 216 16.82 -10.20 11.78
C LEU A 216 18.15 -10.48 11.04
N GLN A 217 19.26 -10.52 11.77
CA GLN A 217 20.56 -10.80 11.17
C GLN A 217 20.61 -12.21 10.55
N GLU A 218 20.02 -13.20 11.22
CA GLU A 218 19.90 -14.55 10.70
C GLU A 218 19.03 -14.61 9.44
N ALA A 219 17.92 -13.87 9.40
CA ALA A 219 17.09 -13.76 8.20
C ALA A 219 17.88 -13.15 7.04
N ILE A 220 18.63 -12.06 7.26
CA ILE A 220 19.50 -11.45 6.24
C ILE A 220 20.55 -12.45 5.74
N THR A 221 21.10 -13.28 6.62
CA THR A 221 22.04 -14.35 6.20
C THR A 221 21.38 -15.37 5.27
N ILE A 222 20.16 -15.83 5.56
CA ILE A 222 19.41 -16.72 4.67
C ILE A 222 19.18 -16.05 3.30
N LEU A 223 18.73 -14.80 3.31
CA LEU A 223 18.45 -14.04 2.09
C LEU A 223 19.70 -13.80 1.23
N SER A 224 20.87 -13.67 1.86
CA SER A 224 22.14 -13.39 1.18
C SER A 224 22.60 -14.48 0.20
N GLU A 225 22.04 -15.70 0.28
CA GLU A 225 22.31 -16.79 -0.66
C GLU A 225 21.75 -16.52 -2.07
N ALA A 226 20.74 -15.65 -2.18
CA ALA A 226 20.19 -15.16 -3.45
C ALA A 226 20.10 -13.63 -3.38
N PRO A 227 21.24 -12.92 -3.57
CA PRO A 227 21.35 -11.50 -3.23
C PRO A 227 20.61 -10.56 -4.18
N HIS A 228 20.42 -10.93 -5.45
CA HIS A 228 19.76 -10.12 -6.47
C HIS A 228 18.41 -10.74 -6.87
N TYR A 229 17.43 -9.90 -7.22
CA TYR A 229 16.05 -10.36 -7.52
C TYR A 229 15.93 -11.25 -8.76
N GLN A 230 16.98 -11.32 -9.58
CA GLN A 230 17.07 -12.21 -10.74
C GLN A 230 17.76 -13.53 -10.43
N ASP A 231 18.29 -13.71 -9.21
CA ASP A 231 18.98 -14.92 -8.83
C ASP A 231 17.99 -16.07 -8.63
N TYR A 232 18.41 -17.27 -9.03
CA TYR A 232 17.65 -18.48 -8.79
C TYR A 232 17.41 -18.67 -7.28
N GLY A 233 16.15 -18.91 -6.90
CA GLY A 233 15.78 -19.09 -5.49
C GLY A 233 15.60 -17.80 -4.70
N PHE A 234 15.61 -16.61 -5.31
CA PHE A 234 15.36 -15.34 -4.61
C PHE A 234 14.11 -15.35 -3.72
N ILE A 235 12.98 -15.82 -4.28
CA ILE A 235 11.71 -15.99 -3.57
C ILE A 235 11.77 -17.15 -2.58
N THR A 236 12.42 -18.26 -2.96
CA THR A 236 12.58 -19.43 -2.09
C THR A 236 13.34 -19.09 -0.81
N GLN A 237 14.36 -18.24 -0.86
CA GLN A 237 15.06 -17.76 0.34
C GLN A 237 14.13 -16.93 1.24
N ALA A 238 13.27 -16.08 0.66
CA ALA A 238 12.27 -15.35 1.44
C ALA A 238 11.23 -16.29 2.08
N GLN A 239 10.79 -17.34 1.37
CA GLN A 239 9.93 -18.38 1.93
C GLN A 239 10.60 -19.13 3.09
N GLN A 240 11.89 -19.45 2.99
CA GLN A 240 12.64 -20.08 4.09
C GLN A 240 12.69 -19.20 5.35
N VAL A 241 12.83 -17.88 5.19
CA VAL A 241 12.73 -16.95 6.31
C VAL A 241 11.34 -17.01 6.94
N LEU A 242 10.29 -16.94 6.13
CA LEU A 242 8.90 -16.97 6.62
C LEU A 242 8.51 -18.31 7.26
N GLU A 243 9.05 -19.43 6.79
CA GLU A 243 8.85 -20.74 7.41
C GLU A 243 9.53 -20.82 8.79
N LYS A 244 10.70 -20.21 8.92
CA LYS A 244 11.48 -20.20 10.16
C LYS A 244 10.92 -19.20 11.19
N PHE A 245 10.44 -18.06 10.71
CA PHE A 245 9.85 -16.98 11.50
C PHE A 245 8.43 -16.75 10.98
N PRO A 246 7.42 -17.52 11.46
CA PRO A 246 6.06 -17.47 10.88
C PRO A 246 5.24 -16.25 11.32
N GLU A 247 5.60 -15.65 12.44
CA GLU A 247 4.93 -14.48 13.00
C GLU A 247 5.73 -13.22 12.68
N GLY A 248 5.07 -12.23 12.08
CA GLY A 248 5.68 -10.95 11.74
C GLY A 248 4.77 -9.78 12.07
N HIS A 249 5.39 -8.62 12.33
CA HIS A 249 4.64 -7.40 12.60
C HIS A 249 4.02 -6.82 11.33
N ILE A 250 2.97 -6.02 11.50
CA ILE A 250 2.23 -5.40 10.41
C ILE A 250 3.11 -4.42 9.62
N SER A 251 2.99 -4.47 8.30
CA SER A 251 3.60 -3.54 7.35
C SER A 251 2.81 -3.49 6.04
N LEU A 252 2.98 -2.41 5.29
CA LEU A 252 2.29 -2.14 4.04
C LEU A 252 3.27 -2.05 2.87
N ALA A 253 2.88 -2.62 1.74
CA ALA A 253 3.55 -2.43 0.46
C ALA A 253 2.57 -1.86 -0.56
N ILE A 254 3.02 -0.92 -1.40
CA ILE A 254 2.22 -0.32 -2.47
C ILE A 254 2.91 -0.51 -3.84
N PRO A 255 2.94 -1.75 -4.36
CA PRO A 255 3.56 -2.04 -5.65
C PRO A 255 2.63 -1.74 -6.83
N THR A 256 3.14 -1.98 -8.05
CA THR A 256 2.35 -1.88 -9.28
C THR A 256 2.73 -2.98 -10.26
N TRP A 257 1.78 -3.39 -11.11
CA TRP A 257 2.08 -4.21 -12.29
C TRP A 257 2.61 -3.40 -13.48
N PHE A 258 2.70 -2.07 -13.35
CA PHE A 258 3.21 -1.21 -14.41
C PHE A 258 4.70 -1.45 -14.69
N TYR A 259 5.51 -1.63 -13.66
CA TYR A 259 6.95 -1.83 -13.78
C TYR A 259 7.29 -3.30 -13.90
N GLY A 260 7.34 -3.80 -15.15
CA GLY A 260 7.89 -5.12 -15.47
C GLY A 260 7.43 -6.24 -14.54
N HIS A 261 8.24 -7.29 -14.44
CA HIS A 261 8.08 -8.32 -13.42
C HIS A 261 9.03 -8.03 -12.26
N GLU A 262 8.85 -6.89 -11.59
CA GLU A 262 9.42 -6.71 -10.24
C GLU A 262 8.58 -7.54 -9.26
N PRO A 263 9.11 -8.63 -8.69
CA PRO A 263 8.34 -9.46 -7.78
C PRO A 263 7.98 -8.64 -6.54
N SER A 264 6.75 -8.77 -6.08
CA SER A 264 6.38 -8.22 -4.78
C SER A 264 7.13 -8.95 -3.67
N ASN A 265 7.73 -8.22 -2.74
CA ASN A 265 8.41 -8.85 -1.62
C ASN A 265 7.42 -9.59 -0.71
N LEU A 266 7.88 -10.64 -0.05
CA LEU A 266 7.01 -11.54 0.73
C LEU A 266 6.83 -11.09 2.20
N PHE A 267 7.56 -10.07 2.65
CA PHE A 267 7.56 -9.65 4.05
C PHE A 267 6.45 -8.63 4.36
N ALA A 268 5.83 -8.06 3.33
CA ALA A 268 4.68 -7.19 3.51
C ALA A 268 3.44 -7.99 3.93
N THR A 269 2.84 -7.61 5.06
CA THR A 269 1.60 -8.24 5.54
C THR A 269 0.37 -7.79 4.76
N HIS A 270 0.40 -6.57 4.21
CA HIS A 270 -0.69 -5.98 3.44
C HIS A 270 -0.10 -5.37 2.15
N ILE A 271 -0.75 -5.62 1.01
CA ILE A 271 -0.25 -5.20 -0.29
C ILE A 271 -1.36 -4.47 -1.07
N ALA A 272 -1.17 -3.16 -1.29
CA ALA A 272 -2.01 -2.33 -2.14
C ALA A 272 -1.40 -2.25 -3.54
N LYS A 273 -1.60 -3.30 -4.36
CA LYS A 273 -1.02 -3.39 -5.70
C LYS A 273 -1.91 -2.71 -6.74
N TYR A 274 -1.38 -1.77 -7.50
CA TYR A 274 -2.14 -0.96 -8.47
C TYR A 274 -1.79 -1.28 -9.92
N PHE A 275 -2.76 -1.09 -10.83
CA PHE A 275 -2.48 -1.00 -12.27
C PHE A 275 -1.99 0.38 -12.68
N SER A 276 -2.60 1.44 -12.14
CA SER A 276 -2.17 2.82 -12.40
C SER A 276 -0.91 3.18 -11.60
N ASN A 277 0.20 3.38 -12.30
CA ASN A 277 1.42 3.85 -11.67
C ASN A 277 1.28 5.27 -11.10
N SER A 278 0.58 6.17 -11.80
CA SER A 278 0.42 7.55 -11.34
C SER A 278 -0.35 7.65 -10.03
N ILE A 279 -1.37 6.79 -9.84
CA ILE A 279 -2.09 6.69 -8.57
C ILE A 279 -1.17 6.10 -7.49
N ARG A 280 -0.44 5.03 -7.83
CA ARG A 280 0.48 4.36 -6.89
C ARG A 280 1.58 5.29 -6.35
N GLU A 281 2.24 6.05 -7.22
CA GLU A 281 3.33 6.95 -6.83
C GLU A 281 2.85 8.07 -5.90
N ASP A 282 1.71 8.70 -6.23
CA ASP A 282 1.15 9.77 -5.42
C ASP A 282 0.66 9.25 -4.06
N THR A 283 -0.12 8.15 -4.07
CA THR A 283 -0.67 7.53 -2.87
C THR A 283 0.41 7.11 -1.89
N LEU A 284 1.53 6.54 -2.38
CA LEU A 284 2.60 6.05 -1.51
C LEU A 284 3.20 7.17 -0.66
N LEU A 285 3.47 8.35 -1.23
CA LEU A 285 3.99 9.50 -0.49
C LEU A 285 2.90 10.17 0.35
N ALA A 286 1.70 10.31 -0.20
CA ALA A 286 0.58 11.00 0.44
C ALA A 286 0.21 10.46 1.83
N ILE A 287 0.37 9.15 2.04
CA ILE A 287 0.02 8.52 3.32
C ILE A 287 1.15 8.55 4.35
N CYS A 288 2.39 8.82 3.94
CA CYS A 288 3.58 8.75 4.79
C CYS A 288 3.82 10.05 5.60
N LEU A 289 2.77 10.52 6.29
CA LEU A 289 2.79 11.82 6.99
C LEU A 289 3.72 11.85 8.20
N TYR A 290 4.06 10.69 8.78
CA TYR A 290 4.99 10.61 9.92
C TYR A 290 6.46 10.57 9.49
N GLY A 291 6.73 10.54 8.19
CA GLY A 291 8.05 10.73 7.61
C GLY A 291 8.35 9.78 6.47
N VAL A 292 9.36 10.14 5.68
CA VAL A 292 9.88 9.30 4.60
C VAL A 292 11.39 9.14 4.76
N VAL A 293 11.84 7.89 4.78
CA VAL A 293 13.25 7.50 4.79
C VAL A 293 13.69 7.16 3.37
N PHE A 294 14.63 7.93 2.84
CA PHE A 294 15.24 7.75 1.54
C PHE A 294 16.61 7.10 1.71
N ALA A 295 16.75 5.84 1.31
CA ALA A 295 18.04 5.18 1.13
C ALA A 295 18.50 5.29 -0.32
N PRO A 296 19.80 5.07 -0.63
CA PRO A 296 20.32 5.33 -1.97
C PRO A 296 19.58 4.54 -3.04
N GLY A 297 19.38 5.20 -4.18
CA GLY A 297 18.60 4.69 -5.29
C GLY A 297 18.81 5.53 -6.54
N SER A 298 18.19 5.09 -7.63
CA SER A 298 18.34 5.71 -8.95
C SER A 298 17.22 6.73 -9.23
N ALA A 299 16.80 6.87 -10.49
CA ALA A 299 15.87 7.89 -10.93
C ALA A 299 14.52 7.88 -10.18
N GLY A 300 13.99 6.69 -9.84
CA GLY A 300 12.73 6.57 -9.10
C GLY A 300 12.82 7.20 -7.71
N THR A 301 13.87 6.89 -6.95
CA THR A 301 14.09 7.47 -5.62
C THR A 301 14.33 8.97 -5.68
N VAL A 302 15.04 9.46 -6.70
CA VAL A 302 15.23 10.90 -6.91
C VAL A 302 13.90 11.59 -7.19
N GLN A 303 13.04 10.98 -8.02
CA GLN A 303 11.69 11.47 -8.28
C GLN A 303 10.87 11.55 -6.98
N GLU A 304 10.88 10.50 -6.17
CA GLU A 304 10.16 10.45 -4.89
C GLU A 304 10.64 11.54 -3.91
N ILE A 305 11.95 11.77 -3.80
CA ILE A 305 12.53 12.84 -2.97
C ILE A 305 11.97 14.20 -3.36
N PHE A 306 11.94 14.52 -4.65
CA PHE A 306 11.47 15.83 -5.11
C PHE A 306 9.95 15.97 -5.13
N MET A 307 9.22 14.87 -5.29
CA MET A 307 7.77 14.84 -5.08
C MET A 307 7.43 15.16 -3.62
N ASP A 308 8.06 14.48 -2.66
CA ASP A 308 7.85 14.72 -1.23
C ASP A 308 8.31 16.13 -0.81
N ALA A 309 9.47 16.60 -1.29
CA ALA A 309 9.92 17.96 -1.05
C ALA A 309 8.91 19.00 -1.58
N ALA A 310 8.28 18.77 -2.73
CA ALA A 310 7.25 19.65 -3.27
C ALA A 310 5.97 19.59 -2.44
N GLN A 311 5.51 18.40 -2.04
CA GLN A 311 4.36 18.23 -1.15
C GLN A 311 4.58 18.98 0.17
N ASN A 312 5.75 18.83 0.79
CA ASN A 312 6.17 19.57 1.98
C ASN A 312 6.32 21.07 1.73
N HIS A 313 6.77 21.51 0.55
CA HIS A 313 6.87 22.94 0.27
C HIS A 313 5.51 23.64 0.27
N TYR A 314 4.48 22.96 -0.21
CA TYR A 314 3.12 23.49 -0.32
C TYR A 314 2.21 23.07 0.86
N GLY A 315 2.62 22.10 1.68
CA GLY A 315 1.76 21.49 2.69
C GLY A 315 0.52 20.84 2.05
N SER A 316 0.70 20.15 0.92
CA SER A 316 -0.39 19.64 0.06
C SER A 316 -1.38 18.72 0.77
N PHE A 317 -0.94 18.04 1.83
CA PHE A 317 -1.77 17.16 2.65
C PHE A 317 -2.11 17.77 4.01
N ASN A 318 -2.05 19.10 4.13
CA ASN A 318 -2.25 19.88 5.36
C ASN A 318 -1.21 19.62 6.48
N TYR A 319 -0.15 18.86 6.19
CA TYR A 319 0.94 18.60 7.12
C TYR A 319 2.29 18.75 6.41
N TYR A 320 3.31 19.08 7.20
CA TYR A 320 4.72 18.97 6.86
C TYR A 320 5.30 17.74 7.56
N SER A 321 5.99 16.89 6.80
CA SER A 321 6.48 15.59 7.23
C SER A 321 8.01 15.55 7.32
N PRO A 322 8.59 14.77 8.24
CA PRO A 322 10.02 14.46 8.25
C PRO A 322 10.53 13.88 6.94
N MET A 323 11.64 14.42 6.42
CA MET A 323 12.39 13.81 5.31
C MET A 323 13.74 13.35 5.83
N ILE A 324 13.97 12.04 5.82
CA ILE A 324 15.17 11.42 6.35
C ILE A 324 15.99 10.84 5.21
N PHE A 325 17.25 11.21 5.13
CA PHE A 325 18.20 10.71 4.16
C PHE A 325 19.14 9.73 4.87
N LEU A 326 19.06 8.45 4.50
CA LEU A 326 19.91 7.38 5.00
C LEU A 326 21.05 7.15 4.00
N GLY A 327 22.28 7.51 4.38
CA GLY A 327 23.46 7.45 3.51
C GLY A 327 24.17 8.79 3.43
N GLU A 328 24.98 9.10 4.45
CA GLU A 328 25.64 10.40 4.61
C GLU A 328 26.53 10.72 3.41
N GLU A 329 27.41 9.78 3.02
CA GLU A 329 28.31 9.95 1.88
C GLU A 329 27.54 10.12 0.56
N TRP A 330 26.55 9.26 0.31
CA TRP A 330 25.74 9.31 -0.92
C TRP A 330 25.00 10.64 -1.08
N TYR A 331 24.33 11.11 -0.02
CA TYR A 331 23.46 12.28 -0.10
C TYR A 331 24.17 13.62 0.12
N ASP A 332 25.25 13.66 0.90
CA ASP A 332 25.98 14.89 1.19
C ASP A 332 27.12 15.15 0.22
N ILE A 333 27.79 14.10 -0.29
CA ILE A 333 29.00 14.23 -1.11
C ILE A 333 28.75 13.81 -2.55
N GLU A 334 28.26 12.60 -2.80
CA GLU A 334 28.22 12.04 -4.15
C GLU A 334 27.10 12.66 -5.00
N SER A 335 25.86 12.60 -4.50
CA SER A 335 24.69 13.09 -5.23
C SER A 335 24.40 14.57 -4.98
N MET A 336 24.89 15.13 -3.86
CA MET A 336 24.61 16.50 -3.40
C MET A 336 23.11 16.82 -3.24
N ILE A 337 22.26 15.80 -3.17
CA ILE A 337 20.80 15.99 -3.09
C ILE A 337 20.41 16.60 -1.75
N TYR A 338 20.97 16.13 -0.63
CA TYR A 338 20.61 16.66 0.68
C TYR A 338 20.98 18.15 0.83
N PRO A 339 22.20 18.60 0.48
CA PRO A 339 22.53 20.03 0.43
C PRO A 339 21.58 20.85 -0.44
N LEU A 340 21.17 20.32 -1.60
CA LEU A 340 20.23 20.99 -2.50
C LEU A 340 18.83 21.14 -1.85
N VAL A 341 18.27 20.07 -1.29
CA VAL A 341 16.95 20.09 -0.63
C VAL A 341 16.98 21.00 0.61
N ARG A 342 18.04 20.95 1.42
CA ARG A 342 18.27 21.88 2.53
C ARG A 342 18.28 23.34 2.09
N LYS A 343 18.92 23.64 0.95
CA LYS A 343 18.94 25.00 0.40
C LYS A 343 17.57 25.45 -0.09
N LEU A 344 16.83 24.58 -0.79
CA LEU A 344 15.51 24.88 -1.35
C LEU A 344 14.42 25.02 -0.27
N SER A 345 14.58 24.35 0.87
CA SER A 345 13.65 24.42 2.01
C SER A 345 13.86 25.66 2.88
N TYR A 346 14.93 26.45 2.69
CA TYR A 346 15.22 27.59 3.56
C TYR A 346 14.03 28.57 3.65
N GLY A 347 13.61 28.88 4.87
CA GLY A 347 12.44 29.74 5.14
C GLY A 347 11.09 29.02 5.03
N LYS A 348 11.07 27.68 4.96
CA LYS A 348 9.86 26.85 5.03
C LYS A 348 9.86 26.00 6.30
N GLU A 349 8.66 25.69 6.80
CA GLU A 349 8.45 24.88 8.01
C GLU A 349 9.16 23.52 7.96
N TYR A 350 9.16 22.85 6.80
CA TYR A 350 9.80 21.55 6.66
C TYR A 350 11.34 21.59 6.65
N HIS A 351 11.98 22.78 6.68
CA HIS A 351 13.44 22.90 6.70
C HIS A 351 14.07 22.18 7.91
N ASP A 352 13.42 22.29 9.06
CA ASP A 352 13.85 21.68 10.32
C ASP A 352 13.42 20.22 10.44
N LEU A 353 12.63 19.74 9.48
CA LEU A 353 12.21 18.34 9.36
C LEU A 353 13.14 17.52 8.45
N LEU A 354 14.23 18.11 7.94
CA LEU A 354 15.25 17.44 7.13
C LEU A 354 16.35 16.83 7.99
N PHE A 355 16.52 15.51 7.92
CA PHE A 355 17.54 14.78 8.67
C PHE A 355 18.43 13.93 7.78
N LEU A 356 19.72 13.86 8.10
CA LEU A 356 20.70 13.04 7.39
C LEU A 356 21.46 12.21 8.44
N SER A 357 21.41 10.89 8.31
CA SER A 357 22.22 10.01 9.17
C SER A 357 22.36 8.61 8.59
N ASP A 358 23.45 7.94 8.93
CA ASP A 358 23.66 6.51 8.65
C ASP A 358 23.31 5.59 9.83
N ASP A 359 22.96 6.17 10.99
CA ASP A 359 22.67 5.43 12.23
C ASP A 359 21.16 5.17 12.37
N PRO A 360 20.71 3.90 12.31
CA PRO A 360 19.32 3.52 12.48
C PRO A 360 18.66 4.07 13.75
N LYS A 361 19.41 4.15 14.87
CA LYS A 361 18.87 4.63 16.15
C LYS A 361 18.62 6.13 16.12
N ARG A 362 19.54 6.90 15.52
CA ARG A 362 19.37 8.35 15.36
C ARG A 362 18.21 8.67 14.43
N ILE A 363 18.00 7.86 13.39
CA ILE A 363 16.86 8.00 12.48
C ILE A 363 15.54 7.75 13.22
N ALA A 364 15.40 6.62 13.92
CA ALA A 364 14.20 6.31 14.69
C ALA A 364 13.89 7.41 15.74
N GLN A 365 14.92 7.83 16.48
CA GLN A 365 14.80 8.90 17.46
C GLN A 365 14.43 10.24 16.82
N PHE A 366 14.90 10.54 15.61
CA PHE A 366 14.50 11.77 14.91
C PHE A 366 13.00 11.75 14.57
N ILE A 367 12.50 10.64 14.03
CA ILE A 367 11.07 10.48 13.70
C ILE A 367 10.20 10.56 14.96
N GLU A 368 10.62 9.95 16.06
CA GLU A 368 9.91 10.05 17.33
C GLU A 368 9.76 11.51 17.80
N ASN A 369 10.83 12.28 17.70
CA ASN A 369 10.87 13.66 18.18
C ASN A 369 10.23 14.68 17.21
N HIS A 370 10.01 14.32 15.94
CA HIS A 370 9.49 15.23 14.91
C HIS A 370 8.21 14.65 14.29
N GLN A 371 7.08 14.89 14.97
CA GLN A 371 5.76 14.51 14.48
C GLN A 371 5.31 15.42 13.31
N PRO A 372 4.33 14.98 12.47
CA PRO A 372 3.79 15.81 11.39
C PRO A 372 3.35 17.20 11.91
N VAL A 373 3.78 18.26 11.24
CA VAL A 373 3.49 19.65 11.63
C VAL A 373 2.29 20.17 10.82
N PRO A 374 1.17 20.58 11.44
CA PRO A 374 0.01 21.07 10.68
C PRO A 374 0.29 22.36 9.90
N ASN A 375 -0.17 22.43 8.65
CA ASN A 375 -0.18 23.64 7.83
C ASN A 375 -1.40 24.50 8.19
N VAL A 376 -1.24 25.39 9.18
CA VAL A 376 -2.32 26.25 9.70
C VAL A 376 -2.55 27.51 8.84
N ILE A 377 -1.60 27.85 7.97
CA ILE A 377 -1.55 29.16 7.28
C ILE A 377 -2.36 29.14 5.98
N HIS A 378 -2.50 27.97 5.34
CA HIS A 378 -3.30 27.78 4.14
C HIS A 378 -4.02 26.43 4.19
N PRO A 379 -5.20 26.33 4.87
CA PRO A 379 -6.03 25.15 4.74
C PRO A 379 -6.43 25.00 3.27
N SER A 380 -6.13 23.83 2.70
CA SER A 380 -6.45 23.47 1.31
C SER A 380 -7.95 23.40 1.04
#